data_AF-A0A838KWQ1-F1
#
_entry.id   AF-A0A838KWQ1-F1
#
_cell.length_a   1.000
_cell.length_b   1.000
_cell.length_c   1.000
_cell.angle_alpha   90.00
_cell.angle_beta   90.00
_cell.angle_gamma   90.00
#
_symmetry.space_group_name_H-M   'P 1'
#
loop_
_entity.id
_entity.type
_entity.pdbx_description
1 polymer ?
#
loop_
_entity_poly.entity_id
_entity_poly.type
_entity_poly.pdbx_seq_one_letter_code
_entity_poly.pdbx_strand_id
1 'polypeptide(L)' 'YSVEEYEGNKTSSFQLALRIAPEIDLQTLVGPSYPLESYKQAIAAARSAGREGHVKVVFDHRS' A
#
# COMPACT_ATOMS: atom_id res chain seq x y z
N TYR A 1 -13.54 3.54 13.22
CA TYR A 1 -12.89 4.59 12.41
C TYR A 1 -12.32 5.63 13.36
N SER A 2 -11.00 5.73 13.42
CA SER A 2 -10.28 6.66 14.29
C SER A 2 -10.44 8.10 13.82
N VAL A 3 -10.58 9.02 14.78
CA VAL A 3 -10.60 10.47 14.58
C VAL A 3 -9.27 10.99 15.11
N GLU A 4 -8.54 11.72 14.28
CA GLU A 4 -7.27 12.36 14.57
C GLU A 4 -7.49 13.88 14.69
N GLU A 5 -6.75 14.53 15.58
CA GLU A 5 -6.60 15.99 15.56
C GLU A 5 -5.28 16.35 14.87
N TYR A 6 -5.37 17.08 13.77
CA TYR A 6 -4.22 17.49 12.97
C TYR A 6 -4.35 18.97 12.60
N GLU A 7 -3.35 19.78 12.94
CA GLU A 7 -3.34 21.24 12.70
C GLU A 7 -4.61 21.97 13.19
N GLY A 8 -5.15 21.54 14.34
CA GLY A 8 -6.36 22.11 14.92
C GLY A 8 -7.67 21.68 14.25
N ASN A 9 -7.63 20.78 13.26
CA ASN A 9 -8.81 20.22 12.60
C ASN A 9 -9.00 18.75 12.96
N LYS A 10 -10.25 18.32 13.11
CA LYS A 10 -10.60 16.91 13.22
C LYS A 10 -10.60 16.27 11.84
N THR A 11 -9.82 15.20 11.67
CA THR A 11 -9.73 14.42 10.43
C THR A 11 -9.79 12.93 10.76
N SER A 12 -9.92 12.05 9.77
CA SER A 12 -9.74 10.62 9.98
C SER A 12 -8.31 10.21 9.62
N SER A 13 -7.79 9.14 10.23
CA SER A 13 -6.44 8.66 9.91
C SER A 13 -6.30 8.30 8.43
N PHE A 14 -7.38 7.84 7.79
CA PHE A 14 -7.40 7.56 6.35
C PHE A 14 -7.25 8.85 5.52
N GLN A 15 -7.99 9.90 5.85
CA GLN A 15 -7.86 11.20 5.17
C GLN A 15 -6.48 11.82 5.38
N LEU A 16 -5.94 11.69 6.59
CA LEU A 16 -4.57 12.13 6.90
C LEU A 16 -3.54 11.36 6.07
N ALA A 17 -3.67 10.03 5.98
CA ALA A 17 -2.78 9.20 5.17
C ALA A 17 -2.83 9.56 3.68
N LEU A 18 -4.02 9.85 3.13
CA LEU A 18 -4.15 10.31 1.74
C LEU A 18 -3.50 11.68 1.49
N ARG A 19 -3.52 12.58 2.48
CA ARG A 19 -2.85 13.88 2.39
C ARG A 19 -1.33 13.73 2.37
N ILE A 20 -0.80 12.82 3.20
CA ILE A 20 0.65 12.60 3.35
C ILE A 20 1.22 11.76 2.20
N ALA A 21 0.43 10.82 1.65
CA ALA A 21 0.90 9.86 0.65
C ALA A 21 1.66 10.46 -0.55
N PRO A 22 1.28 11.61 -1.14
CA PRO A 22 2.02 12.23 -2.24
C PRO A 22 3.37 12.83 -1.83
N GLU A 23 3.57 13.12 -0.54
CA GLU A 23 4.81 13.72 -0.01
C GLU A 23 5.89 12.66 0.28
N ILE A 24 5.55 11.38 0.18
CA ILE A 24 6.42 10.24 0.46
C ILE A 24 6.61 9.42 -0.82
N ASP A 25 7.84 8.97 -1.07
CA ASP A 25 8.10 8.00 -2.15
C ASP A 25 7.59 6.59 -1.77
N LEU A 26 6.31 6.36 -2.00
CA LEU A 26 5.65 5.08 -1.74
C LEU A 26 5.89 4.05 -2.85
N GLN A 27 6.57 4.40 -3.96
CA GLN A 27 6.80 3.47 -5.07
C GLN A 27 7.65 2.28 -4.64
N THR A 28 8.58 2.51 -3.71
CA THR A 28 9.44 1.47 -3.12
C THR A 28 8.66 0.45 -2.28
N LEU A 29 7.49 0.81 -1.75
CA LEU A 29 6.67 -0.06 -0.91
C LEU A 29 5.84 -1.06 -1.72
N VAL A 30 5.61 -0.77 -3.01
CA VAL A 30 4.80 -1.60 -3.91
C VAL A 30 5.73 -2.51 -4.71
N GLY A 31 5.59 -3.81 -4.48
CA GLY A 31 6.24 -4.84 -5.28
C GLY A 31 5.58 -5.03 -6.66
N PRO A 32 5.91 -6.12 -7.37
CA PRO A 32 5.34 -6.40 -8.68
C PRO A 32 3.81 -6.49 -8.65
N SER A 33 3.18 -6.10 -9.75
CA SER A 33 1.74 -6.30 -9.96
C SER A 33 1.49 -7.66 -10.61
N TYR A 34 0.45 -8.36 -10.16
CA TYR A 34 0.08 -9.69 -10.66
C TYR A 34 -1.38 -9.68 -11.16
N PRO A 35 -1.71 -10.41 -12.24
CA PRO A 35 -3.11 -10.65 -12.56
C PRO A 35 -3.76 -11.51 -11.47
N LEU A 36 -5.08 -11.39 -11.29
CA LEU A 36 -5.79 -12.07 -10.21
C LEU A 36 -5.67 -13.61 -10.29
N GLU A 37 -5.64 -14.17 -11.49
CA GLU A 37 -5.42 -15.60 -11.73
C GLU A 37 -4.08 -16.12 -11.17
N SER A 38 -3.09 -15.23 -11.04
CA SER A 38 -1.75 -15.55 -10.54
C SER A 38 -1.60 -15.36 -9.03
N TYR A 39 -2.70 -15.40 -8.26
CA TYR A 39 -2.70 -15.13 -6.82
C TYR A 39 -1.69 -15.94 -6.00
N LYS A 40 -1.39 -17.19 -6.40
CA LYS A 40 -0.38 -18.02 -5.71
C LYS A 40 1.02 -17.42 -5.82
N GLN A 41 1.36 -16.88 -6.99
CA GLN A 41 2.65 -16.22 -7.22
C GLN A 41 2.71 -14.89 -6.46
N ALA A 42 1.62 -14.12 -6.46
CA ALA A 42 1.49 -12.89 -5.70
C ALA A 42 1.72 -13.11 -4.19
N ILE A 43 1.11 -14.16 -3.62
CA ILE A 43 1.30 -14.52 -2.20
C ILE A 43 2.75 -14.97 -1.93
N ALA A 44 3.33 -15.79 -2.82
CA ALA A 44 4.72 -16.23 -2.67
C ALA A 44 5.69 -15.03 -2.66
N ALA A 45 5.48 -14.07 -3.57
CA ALA A 45 6.25 -12.84 -3.64
C ALA A 45 6.10 -11.99 -2.36
N ALA A 46 4.86 -11.80 -1.87
CA ALA A 46 4.62 -11.08 -0.62
C ALA A 46 5.37 -11.70 0.58
N ARG A 47 5.44 -13.04 0.62
CA ARG A 47 6.15 -13.78 1.69
C ARG A 47 7.67 -13.66 1.60
N SER A 48 8.24 -13.49 0.41
CA SER A 48 9.69 -13.32 0.22
C SER A 48 10.15 -11.86 0.28
N ALA A 49 9.23 -10.91 0.09
CA ALA A 49 9.51 -9.49 -0.09
C ALA A 49 10.15 -8.79 1.13
N GLY A 50 10.07 -9.39 2.32
CA GLY A 50 10.66 -8.84 3.56
C GLY A 50 12.17 -8.60 3.51
N ARG A 51 12.89 -9.14 2.52
CA ARG A 51 14.33 -8.93 2.31
C ARG A 51 14.66 -7.87 1.25
N GLU A 52 13.70 -7.46 0.44
CA GLU A 52 13.89 -6.52 -0.69
C GLU A 52 13.21 -5.16 -0.49
N GLY A 53 12.57 -4.94 0.68
CA GLY A 53 11.96 -3.65 1.02
C GLY A 53 10.57 -3.41 0.43
N HIS A 54 10.07 -4.31 -0.42
CA HIS A 54 8.69 -4.31 -0.88
C HIS A 54 7.77 -4.86 0.21
N VAL A 55 6.73 -4.12 0.59
CA VAL A 55 5.84 -4.50 1.71
C VAL A 55 4.43 -4.85 1.20
N LYS A 56 4.09 -4.47 -0.03
CA LYS A 56 2.75 -4.65 -0.61
C LYS A 56 2.84 -5.32 -1.98
N VAL A 57 1.90 -6.22 -2.25
CA VAL A 57 1.66 -6.79 -3.59
C VAL A 57 0.32 -6.28 -4.10
N VAL A 58 0.24 -5.98 -5.40
CA VAL A 58 -0.94 -5.40 -6.03
C VAL A 58 -1.50 -6.38 -7.06
N PHE A 59 -2.82 -6.49 -7.11
CA PHE A 59 -3.53 -7.22 -8.16
C PHE A 59 -3.97 -6.24 -9.24
N ASP A 60 -3.63 -6.54 -10.50
CA ASP A 60 -4.19 -5.82 -11.64
C ASP A 60 -5.49 -6.52 -12.08
N HIS A 61 -6.56 -5.72 -12.16
CA HIS A 61 -7.91 -6.17 -12.54
C HIS A 61 -8.20 -5.90 -14.02
N ARG A 62 -7.26 -5.31 -14.77
CA ARG A 62 -7.38 -5.03 -16.21
C ARG A 62 -7.05 -6.24 -17.08
N SER A 63 -6.64 -7.33 -16.45
CA SER A 63 -6.22 -8.62 -17.03
C SER A 63 -7.14 -9.74 -16.60
#